data_AF-A0A2W0B6U8-F1
#
_entry.id   AF-A0A2W0B6U8-F1
#
_cell.length_a   1.000
_cell.length_b   1.000
_cell.length_c   1.000
_cell.angle_alpha   90.00
_cell.angle_beta   90.00
_cell.angle_gamma   90.00
#
_symmetry.space_group_name_H-M   'P 1'
#
loop_
_entity.id
_entity.type
_entity.pdbx_description
1 polymer ?
#
loop_
_entity_poly.entity_id
_entity_poly.type
_entity_poly.pdbx_seq_one_letter_code
_entity_poly.pdbx_strand_id
1 'polypeptide(L)' 'MKNIWQKAASEGRTLQAVANELLRRALTQSDRQTYRLKLQGWKAQLQPGIDILDRDSLFDAMDRE' A
#
# COMPACT_ATOMS: atom_id res chain seq x y z
N MET A 1 -23.66 -6.41 6.80
CA MET A 1 -24.28 -5.91 8.05
C MET A 1 -25.18 -6.92 8.76
N LYS A 2 -26.07 -7.67 8.08
CA LYS A 2 -26.95 -8.70 8.72
C LYS A 2 -26.22 -9.64 9.69
N ASN A 3 -24.99 -10.04 9.35
CA ASN A 3 -24.21 -11.00 10.15
C ASN A 3 -23.75 -10.44 11.52
N ILE A 4 -23.53 -9.12 11.65
CA ILE A 4 -23.06 -8.52 12.93
C ILE A 4 -24.21 -8.47 13.93
N TRP A 5 -25.42 -8.12 13.46
CA TRP A 5 -26.63 -8.10 14.28
C TRP A 5 -27.01 -9.50 14.77
N GLN A 6 -26.95 -10.50 13.89
CA GLN A 6 -27.20 -11.89 14.27
C GLN A 6 -26.20 -12.38 15.32
N LYS A 7 -24.91 -12.03 15.15
CA LYS A 7 -23.86 -12.35 16.12
C LYS A 7 -24.07 -11.66 17.47
N ALA A 8 -24.42 -10.37 17.45
CA ALA A 8 -24.74 -9.60 18.65
C ALA A 8 -25.93 -10.20 19.41
N ALA A 9 -27.00 -10.57 18.69
CA ALA A 9 -28.17 -11.22 19.26
C ALA A 9 -27.84 -12.61 19.83
N SER A 10 -27.07 -13.43 19.12
CA SER A 10 -26.68 -14.77 19.59
C SER A 10 -25.73 -14.74 20.79
N GLU A 11 -24.87 -13.71 20.89
CA GLU A 11 -23.90 -13.57 21.98
C GLU A 11 -24.45 -12.75 23.17
N GLY A 12 -25.66 -12.19 23.08
CA GLY A 12 -26.22 -11.31 24.10
C GLY A 12 -25.43 -10.00 24.29
N ARG A 13 -24.73 -9.56 23.24
CA ARG A 13 -23.83 -8.39 23.28
C ARG A 13 -24.40 -7.24 22.46
N THR A 14 -24.01 -6.02 22.80
CA THR A 14 -24.37 -4.85 21.98
C THR A 14 -23.69 -4.90 20.62
N LEU A 15 -24.32 -4.32 19.61
CA LEU A 15 -23.74 -4.22 18.27
C LEU A 15 -22.37 -3.53 18.30
N GLN A 16 -22.23 -2.47 19.11
CA GLN A 16 -20.99 -1.73 19.27
C GLN A 16 -19.87 -2.61 19.86
N ALA A 17 -20.17 -3.44 20.86
CA ALA A 17 -19.18 -4.34 21.45
C ALA A 17 -18.68 -5.39 20.44
N VAL A 18 -19.59 -5.94 19.63
CA VAL A 18 -19.23 -6.89 18.56
C VAL A 18 -18.42 -6.20 17.46
N ALA A 19 -18.83 -5.00 17.04
CA ALA A 19 -18.12 -4.23 16.03
C ALA A 19 -16.69 -3.87 16.46
N ASN A 20 -16.53 -3.35 17.68
CA ASN A 20 -15.22 -3.01 18.23
C ASN A 20 -14.27 -4.22 18.31
N GLU A 21 -14.78 -5.38 18.70
CA GLU A 21 -14.00 -6.61 18.75
C GLU A 21 -13.56 -7.07 17.36
N LEU A 22 -14.45 -7.01 16.37
CA LEU A 22 -14.11 -7.36 14.99
C LEU A 22 -13.06 -6.42 14.40
N LEU A 23 -13.16 -5.12 14.68
CA LEU A 23 -12.16 -4.13 14.27
C LEU A 23 -10.79 -4.42 14.92
N ARG A 24 -10.76 -4.72 16.22
CA ARG A 24 -9.51 -5.08 16.90
C ARG A 24 -8.85 -6.30 16.27
N ARG A 25 -9.63 -7.35 15.94
CA ARG A 25 -9.12 -8.55 15.28
C ARG A 25 -8.58 -8.29 13.87
N ALA A 26 -9.28 -7.46 13.10
CA ALA A 26 -8.82 -7.08 11.76
C ALA A 26 -7.52 -6.27 11.81
N LEU A 27 -7.36 -5.41 12.82
CA LEU A 27 -6.16 -4.61 13.00
C LEU A 27 -4.97 -5.41 13.55
N THR A 28 -5.20 -6.44 14.37
CA THR A 28 -4.14 -7.34 14.85
C THR A 28 -3.69 -8.33 13.77
N GLN A 29 -4.56 -8.72 12.85
CA GLN A 29 -4.20 -9.46 11.64
C GLN A 29 -3.57 -8.52 10.62
N SER A 30 -2.34 -8.08 10.90
CA SER A 30 -1.52 -7.46 9.86
C SER A 30 -1.00 -8.58 8.95
N ASP A 31 -1.76 -8.93 7.91
CA ASP A 31 -1.24 -9.62 6.73
C ASP A 31 -0.37 -8.64 5.92
N ARG A 32 0.64 -8.08 6.58
CA ARG A 32 1.69 -7.32 5.92
C ARG A 32 2.48 -8.32 5.10
N GLN A 33 1.97 -8.60 3.90
CA GLN A 33 2.72 -9.33 2.90
C GLN A 33 4.03 -8.57 2.69
N THR A 34 5.15 -9.26 2.89
CA THR A 34 6.45 -8.69 2.60
C THR A 34 6.47 -8.35 1.11
N TYR A 35 6.40 -7.06 0.80
CA TYR A 35 6.55 -6.61 -0.57
C TYR A 35 7.98 -6.94 -1.01
N ARG A 36 8.11 -7.89 -1.94
CA ARG A 36 9.39 -8.17 -2.59
C ARG A 36 9.47 -7.32 -3.85
N LEU A 37 10.23 -6.23 -3.77
CA LEU A 37 10.56 -5.42 -4.94
C LEU A 37 11.30 -6.30 -5.96
N LYS A 38 10.68 -6.54 -7.12
CA LYS A 38 11.33 -7.16 -8.26
C LYS A 38 11.76 -6.04 -9.20
N LEU A 39 13.00 -5.60 -9.07
CA LEU A 39 13.60 -4.68 -10.04
C LEU A 39 13.65 -5.39 -11.39
N GLN A 40 12.84 -4.92 -12.34
CA GLN A 40 13.04 -5.25 -13.74
C GLN A 40 14.15 -4.32 -14.23
N GLY A 41 15.26 -4.89 -14.71
CA GLY A 41 16.32 -4.08 -15.31
C GLY A 41 15.75 -3.27 -16.47
N TRP A 42 16.14 -2.01 -16.60
CA TRP A 42 15.84 -1.21 -17.77
C TRP A 42 16.94 -1.38 -18.81
N LYS A 43 16.58 -1.36 -20.09
CA LYS A 43 17.56 -1.18 -21.17
C LYS A 43 17.84 0.32 -21.29
N ALA A 44 18.89 0.78 -20.61
CA ALA A 44 19.37 2.15 -20.78
C ALA A 44 20.31 2.20 -21.99
N GLN A 45 20.06 3.15 -22.88
CA GLN A 45 21.03 3.58 -23.88
C GLN A 45 21.64 4.89 -23.37
N LEU A 46 22.97 4.99 -23.40
CA LEU A 46 23.66 6.25 -23.12
C LEU A 46 23.17 7.30 -24.13
N GLN A 47 22.44 8.30 -23.64
CA GLN A 47 22.07 9.47 -24.41
C GLN A 47 23.24 10.46 -24.34
N PRO A 48 23.81 10.88 -25.48
CA PRO A 48 24.88 11.85 -25.48
C PRO A 48 24.37 13.19 -24.91
N GLY A 49 25.10 13.74 -23.94
CA GLY A 49 24.82 15.06 -23.38
C GLY A 49 23.99 15.09 -22.09
N ILE A 50 23.66 13.93 -21.50
CA ILE A 50 23.07 13.87 -20.15
C ILE A 50 24.16 13.49 -19.15
N ASP A 51 24.53 14.44 -18.29
CA ASP A 51 25.34 14.13 -17.11
C ASP A 51 24.41 13.68 -15.97
N ILE A 52 24.39 12.37 -15.70
CA ILE A 52 23.55 11.79 -14.63
C ILE A 52 24.01 12.19 -13.21
N LEU A 53 25.21 12.77 -13.08
CA LEU A 53 25.73 13.30 -11.83
C LEU A 53 25.34 14.78 -11.64
N ASP A 54 24.89 15.44 -12.70
CA ASP A 54 24.31 16.78 -12.65
C ASP A 54 22.79 16.68 -12.57
N ARG A 55 22.28 16.91 -11.36
CA ARG A 55 20.85 16.92 -11.07
C ARG A 55 20.09 17.85 -12.00
N ASP A 56 20.59 19.06 -12.23
CA ASP A 56 19.83 20.09 -12.92
C ASP A 56 19.75 19.77 -14.42
N SER A 57 20.84 19.26 -15.01
CA SER A 57 20.84 18.71 -16.38
C SER A 57 19.86 17.56 -16.58
N LEU A 58 19.70 16.68 -15.58
CA LEU A 58 18.75 15.57 -15.65
C LEU A 58 17.30 16.06 -15.69
N PHE A 59 16.92 17.00 -14.82
CA PHE A 59 15.55 17.53 -14.80
C PHE A 59 15.22 18.32 -16.07
N ASP A 60 16.17 19.12 -16.57
CA ASP A 60 16.02 19.86 -17.84
C ASP A 60 15.81 18.94 -19.05
N ALA A 61 16.34 17.71 -19.02
CA ALA A 61 16.14 16.73 -20.08
C ALA A 61 14.76 16.05 -19.98
N MET A 62 14.27 15.80 -18.76
CA MET A 62 12.97 15.19 -18.52
C MET A 62 11.79 16.11 -18.88
N ASP A 63 11.97 17.42 -18.75
CA ASP A 63 10.91 18.42 -19.05
C ASP A 63 10.74 18.72 -20.55
N ARG A 64 11.59 18.17 -21.43
CA ARG A 64 11.55 18.40 -22.90
C ARG A 64 10.72 17.39 -23.68
N GLU A 65 10.20 16.35 -23.02
CA GLU A 65 9.27 15.35 -23.58
C GLU A 65 7.84 15.55 -23.06
#